data_AF-A0A6I7YSU2-F1
#
_entry.id   AF-A0A6I7YSU2-F1
#
_cell.length_a   1.000
_cell.length_b   1.000
_cell.length_c   1.000
_cell.angle_alpha   90.00
_cell.angle_beta   90.00
_cell.angle_gamma   90.00
#
_symmetry.space_group_name_H-M   'P 1'
#
loop_
_entity.id
_entity.type
_entity.pdbx_description
1 polymer ?
#
loop_
_entity_poly.entity_id
_entity_poly.type
_entity_poly.pdbx_seq_one_letter_code
_entity_poly.pdbx_strand_id
1 'polypeptide(L)'
;MGFLVLQEQDRAEHVATEKELAEAKKHSWVRIPRFDYTSSERLRIILSGGQPHRASEWADAPGRPLEEQLAEIAQEVTLRGQAAERRRQDEAEAARQKRIRWEAAMEQARIRYAEAYRVRHLEAQEAAWRHATRLTEYVSAVRTRVEAMPPGQTRTEAEAWISWAAATVERLDPLNTPPRLPDIPNPRADDLKPFLGHWNPYGP
;
A
#
# COMPACT_ATOMS: atom_id res chain seq x y z
N MET A 1 18.47 -4.37 -19.59
CA MET A 1 19.28 -3.78 -20.67
C MET A 1 19.35 -4.84 -21.74
N GLY A 2 19.01 -4.50 -22.98
CA GLY A 2 18.95 -5.45 -24.09
C GLY A 2 20.02 -5.14 -25.13
N PHE A 3 20.67 -6.17 -25.64
CA PHE A 3 21.66 -6.08 -26.70
C PHE A 3 21.13 -6.87 -27.89
N LEU A 4 20.90 -6.20 -29.02
CA LEU A 4 20.36 -6.81 -30.23
C LEU A 4 21.34 -6.62 -31.38
N VAL A 5 21.60 -7.69 -32.13
CA VAL A 5 22.38 -7.64 -33.38
C VAL A 5 21.47 -8.07 -34.51
N LEU A 6 21.44 -7.26 -35.57
CA LEU A 6 20.63 -7.49 -36.77
C LEU A 6 21.54 -7.47 -37.99
N GLN A 7 21.26 -8.34 -38.96
CA GLN A 7 21.81 -8.23 -40.30
C GLN A 7 20.90 -7.34 -41.13
N GLU A 8 21.46 -6.33 -41.81
CA GLU A 8 20.69 -5.48 -42.70
C GLU A 8 20.32 -6.21 -43.98
N GLN A 9 19.23 -5.78 -44.60
CA GLN A 9 18.77 -6.28 -45.88
C GLN A 9 18.90 -5.19 -46.95
N ASP A 10 19.46 -5.57 -48.09
CA ASP A 10 19.38 -4.78 -49.30
C ASP A 10 18.03 -5.03 -49.98
N ARG A 11 17.48 -3.98 -50.60
CA ARG A 11 16.24 -4.07 -51.37
C ARG A 11 16.51 -3.72 -52.82
N ALA A 12 16.02 -4.57 -53.72
CA ALA A 12 15.99 -4.30 -55.16
C ALA A 12 14.52 -4.27 -55.62
N GLU A 13 14.20 -3.48 -56.65
CA GLU A 13 12.87 -3.54 -57.25
C GLU A 13 12.62 -4.95 -57.80
N HIS A 14 11.50 -5.54 -57.37
CA HIS A 14 11.15 -6.90 -57.76
C HIS A 14 10.75 -6.92 -59.24
N VAL A 15 11.40 -7.80 -59.99
CA VAL A 15 11.05 -8.03 -61.39
C VAL A 15 10.10 -9.22 -61.46
N ALA A 16 8.83 -8.92 -61.69
CA ALA A 16 7.76 -9.91 -61.77
C ALA A 16 8.07 -11.01 -62.80
N THR A 17 8.06 -12.27 -62.37
CA THR A 17 8.23 -13.40 -63.28
C THR A 17 6.97 -13.63 -64.12
N GLU A 18 7.11 -14.23 -65.30
CA GLU A 18 5.96 -14.56 -66.17
C GLU A 18 4.88 -15.39 -65.45
N LYS A 19 5.32 -16.25 -64.52
CA LYS A 19 4.46 -17.07 -63.68
C LYS A 19 3.64 -16.22 -62.71
N GLU A 20 4.27 -15.27 -62.02
CA GLU A 20 3.58 -14.35 -61.10
C GLU A 20 2.61 -13.42 -61.83
N LEU A 21 2.97 -12.96 -63.03
CA LEU A 21 2.09 -12.17 -63.88
C LEU A 21 0.87 -12.99 -64.36
N ALA A 22 1.06 -14.26 -64.73
CA ALA A 22 -0.02 -15.15 -65.11
C ALA A 22 -0.94 -15.47 -63.92
N GLU A 23 -0.37 -15.64 -62.73
CA GLU A 23 -1.10 -15.95 -61.51
C GLU A 23 -1.89 -14.73 -60.98
N ALA A 24 -1.30 -13.54 -61.03
CA ALA A 24 -1.98 -12.28 -60.70
C ALA A 24 -3.11 -11.95 -61.69
N LYS A 25 -3.01 -12.36 -62.96
CA LYS A 25 -4.12 -12.28 -63.93
C LYS A 25 -5.26 -13.26 -63.62
N LYS A 26 -4.93 -14.44 -63.09
CA LYS A 26 -5.91 -15.49 -62.77
C LYS A 26 -6.61 -15.26 -61.42
N HIS A 27 -5.91 -14.66 -60.46
CA HIS A 27 -6.38 -14.49 -59.10
C HIS A 27 -6.20 -13.03 -58.64
N SER A 28 -7.30 -12.29 -58.54
CA SER A 28 -7.30 -10.85 -58.23
C SER A 28 -6.77 -10.49 -56.83
N TRP A 29 -6.65 -11.47 -55.93
CA TRP A 29 -6.07 -11.29 -54.59
C TRP A 29 -4.55 -11.46 -54.54
N VAL A 30 -3.91 -11.94 -55.62
CA VAL A 30 -2.46 -12.13 -55.67
C VAL A 30 -1.79 -10.78 -55.88
N ARG A 31 -0.94 -10.40 -54.92
CA ARG A 31 -0.13 -9.17 -54.97
C ARG A 31 1.32 -9.55 -55.22
N ILE A 32 1.86 -9.11 -56.36
CA ILE A 32 3.27 -9.26 -56.66
C ILE A 32 4.05 -8.32 -55.71
N PRO A 33 5.05 -8.83 -54.98
CA PRO A 33 5.90 -7.99 -54.14
C PRO A 33 6.52 -6.84 -54.93
N ARG A 34 6.71 -5.69 -54.27
CA ARG A 34 7.37 -4.54 -54.90
C ARG A 34 8.90 -4.65 -54.87
N PHE A 35 9.44 -5.35 -53.87
CA PHE A 35 10.87 -5.46 -53.64
C PHE A 35 11.28 -6.90 -53.34
N ASP A 36 12.44 -7.27 -53.84
CA ASP A 36 13.19 -8.44 -53.39
C ASP A 36 14.17 -8.01 -52.30
N TYR A 37 14.24 -8.80 -51.23
CA TYR A 37 15.12 -8.55 -50.09
C TYR A 37 16.23 -9.60 -50.07
N THR A 38 17.48 -9.14 -50.02
CA THR A 38 18.65 -9.99 -49.90
C THR A 38 19.43 -9.61 -48.66
N SER A 39 19.89 -10.59 -47.89
CA SER A 39 20.77 -10.34 -46.75
C SER A 39 22.04 -9.61 -47.22
N SER A 40 22.36 -8.50 -46.57
CA SER A 40 23.61 -7.78 -46.80
C SER A 40 24.70 -8.26 -45.83
N GLU A 41 25.96 -7.95 -46.10
CA GLU A 41 27.06 -8.21 -45.15
C GLU A 41 27.10 -7.21 -43.98
N ARG A 42 26.24 -6.18 -44.01
CA ARG A 42 26.20 -5.12 -42.98
C ARG A 42 25.40 -5.57 -41.76
N LEU A 43 25.95 -5.31 -40.59
CA LEU A 43 25.33 -5.54 -39.30
C LEU A 43 24.92 -4.22 -38.64
N ARG A 44 23.98 -4.34 -37.71
CA ARG A 44 23.46 -3.26 -36.88
C ARG A 44 23.32 -3.75 -35.44
N ILE A 45 23.86 -2.99 -34.51
CA ILE A 45 23.80 -3.24 -33.07
C ILE A 45 22.86 -2.21 -32.44
N ILE A 46 21.90 -2.67 -31.64
CA ILE A 46 20.95 -1.83 -30.91
C ILE A 46 21.06 -2.13 -29.41
N LEU A 47 21.29 -1.08 -28.63
CA LEU A 47 21.30 -1.12 -27.17
C LEU A 47 20.03 -0.48 -26.60
N SER A 48 19.25 -1.28 -25.88
CA SER A 48 17.99 -0.87 -25.26
C SER A 48 18.07 -0.84 -23.72
N GLY A 49 17.29 0.08 -23.14
CA GLY A 49 17.23 0.29 -21.70
C GLY A 49 18.30 1.25 -21.19
N GLY A 50 17.93 2.01 -20.15
CA GLY A 50 18.72 3.12 -19.65
C GLY A 50 18.72 4.31 -20.62
N GLN A 51 19.27 5.43 -20.16
CA GLN A 51 19.47 6.62 -20.99
C GLN A 51 20.77 6.45 -21.80
N PRO A 52 20.77 6.73 -23.11
CA PRO A 52 21.99 6.78 -23.90
C PRO A 52 22.94 7.86 -23.39
N HIS A 53 24.23 7.54 -23.30
CA HIS A 53 25.28 8.53 -23.06
C HIS A 53 25.78 9.11 -24.38
N ARG A 54 25.84 8.29 -25.44
CA ARG A 54 26.20 8.73 -26.79
C ARG A 54 25.16 8.33 -27.84
N ALA A 55 24.93 7.03 -27.97
CA ALA A 55 24.02 6.48 -28.96
C ALA A 55 23.32 5.22 -28.40
N SER A 56 22.29 4.76 -29.10
CA SER A 56 21.59 3.49 -28.84
C SER A 56 21.65 2.53 -30.02
N GLU A 57 22.26 2.95 -31.13
CA GLU A 57 22.31 2.19 -32.37
C GLU A 57 23.61 2.49 -33.11
N TRP A 58 24.23 1.44 -33.64
CA TRP A 58 25.43 1.47 -34.46
C TRP A 58 25.22 0.53 -35.63
N ALA A 59 25.71 0.89 -36.81
CA ALA A 59 25.63 0.06 -38.00
C ALA A 59 26.91 0.17 -38.80
N ASP A 60 27.18 -0.81 -39.65
CA ASP A 60 28.25 -0.74 -40.63
C ASP A 60 27.98 0.38 -41.63
N ALA A 61 28.95 1.29 -41.77
CA ALA A 61 28.89 2.38 -42.71
C ALA A 61 30.20 2.48 -43.51
N PRO A 62 30.17 3.01 -44.75
CA PRO A 62 31.37 3.25 -45.52
C PRO A 62 32.37 4.12 -44.74
N GLY A 63 33.57 3.57 -44.48
CA GLY A 63 34.63 4.25 -43.71
C GLY A 63 34.44 4.25 -42.19
N ARG A 64 33.45 3.53 -41.67
CA ARG A 64 33.25 3.34 -40.22
C ARG A 64 32.59 1.97 -39.95
N PRO A 65 33.34 0.88 -40.10
CA PRO A 65 32.83 -0.46 -39.82
C PRO A 65 32.57 -0.64 -38.31
N LEU A 66 31.74 -1.61 -37.93
CA LEU A 66 31.40 -1.84 -36.52
C LEU A 66 32.60 -2.20 -35.66
N GLU A 67 33.63 -2.84 -36.23
CA GLU A 67 34.88 -3.19 -35.55
C GLU A 67 35.58 -1.95 -34.97
N GLU A 68 35.56 -0.84 -35.70
CA GLU A 68 36.11 0.44 -35.23
C GLU A 68 35.22 1.11 -34.18
N GLN A 69 33.93 0.75 -34.14
CA GLN A 69 32.94 1.26 -33.19
C GLN A 69 32.87 0.41 -31.90
N LEU A 70 33.53 -0.75 -31.83
CA LEU A 70 33.43 -1.67 -30.70
C LEU A 70 33.81 -1.04 -29.36
N ALA A 71 34.87 -0.21 -29.33
CA ALA A 71 35.28 0.47 -28.10
C ALA A 71 34.19 1.43 -27.59
N GLU A 72 33.52 2.13 -28.50
CA GLU A 72 32.40 3.02 -28.18
C GLU A 72 31.19 2.24 -27.66
N ILE A 73 30.84 1.14 -28.33
CA ILE A 73 29.72 0.26 -27.94
C ILE A 73 29.98 -0.34 -26.55
N ALA A 74 31.19 -0.87 -26.31
CA ALA A 74 31.56 -1.43 -25.02
C ALA A 74 31.54 -0.38 -23.89
N GLN A 75 32.00 0.85 -24.19
CA GLN A 75 31.92 1.96 -23.24
C GLN A 75 30.46 2.32 -22.90
N GLU A 76 29.58 2.39 -23.91
CA GLU A 76 28.16 2.67 -23.71
C GLU A 76 27.48 1.59 -22.87
N VAL A 77 27.72 0.30 -23.17
CA VAL A 77 27.22 -0.83 -22.37
C VAL A 77 27.66 -0.70 -20.91
N THR A 78 28.93 -0.38 -20.68
CA THR A 78 29.50 -0.24 -19.33
C THR A 78 28.82 0.90 -18.56
N LEU A 79 28.70 2.09 -19.17
CA LEU A 79 28.11 3.26 -18.54
C LEU A 79 26.64 3.03 -18.18
N ARG A 80 25.86 2.45 -19.10
CA ARG A 80 24.45 2.09 -18.84
C ARG A 80 24.32 1.02 -17.76
N GLY A 81 25.21 0.03 -17.75
CA GLY A 81 25.28 -1.01 -16.72
C GLY A 81 25.54 -0.42 -15.33
N GLN A 82 26.54 0.45 -15.20
CA GLN A 82 26.85 1.15 -13.94
C GLN A 82 25.70 2.05 -13.48
N ALA A 83 25.06 2.78 -14.40
CA ALA A 83 23.91 3.62 -14.07
C ALA A 83 22.69 2.79 -13.65
N ALA A 84 22.47 1.62 -14.28
CA ALA A 84 21.43 0.69 -13.85
C ALA A 84 21.72 0.12 -12.46
N GLU A 85 22.98 -0.23 -12.17
CA GLU A 85 23.37 -0.72 -10.84
C GLU A 85 23.16 0.32 -9.74
N ARG A 86 23.61 1.57 -9.97
CA ARG A 86 23.38 2.67 -9.02
C ARG A 86 21.90 2.85 -8.73
N ARG A 87 21.05 2.89 -9.77
CA ARG A 87 19.59 2.98 -9.59
C ARG A 87 19.03 1.83 -8.76
N ARG A 88 19.45 0.58 -9.02
CA ARG A 88 19.01 -0.57 -8.20
C ARG A 88 19.41 -0.42 -6.74
N GLN A 89 20.61 0.08 -6.47
CA GLN A 89 21.09 0.32 -5.11
C GLN A 89 20.33 1.45 -4.42
N ASP A 90 20.09 2.56 -5.12
CA ASP A 90 19.32 3.70 -4.62
C ASP A 90 17.87 3.32 -4.34
N GLU A 91 17.23 2.57 -5.24
CA GLU A 91 15.87 2.04 -5.06
C GLU A 91 15.79 1.09 -3.86
N ALA A 92 16.78 0.20 -3.70
CA ALA A 92 16.85 -0.71 -2.56
C ALA A 92 17.05 0.04 -1.25
N GLU A 93 17.90 1.06 -1.22
CA GLU A 93 18.13 1.90 -0.04
C GLU A 93 16.89 2.74 0.29
N ALA A 94 16.24 3.35 -0.70
CA ALA A 94 15.00 4.08 -0.52
C ALA A 94 13.88 3.19 0.03
N ALA A 95 13.75 1.96 -0.49
CA ALA A 95 12.79 0.98 0.01
C ALA A 95 13.10 0.57 1.46
N ARG A 96 14.37 0.36 1.82
CA ARG A 96 14.80 0.09 3.21
C ARG A 96 14.43 1.25 4.13
N GLN A 97 14.77 2.48 3.76
CA GLN A 97 14.46 3.67 4.56
C GLN A 97 12.95 3.87 4.72
N LYS A 98 12.17 3.65 3.65
CA LYS A 98 10.70 3.71 3.71
C LYS A 98 10.15 2.67 4.69
N ARG A 99 10.66 1.44 4.66
CA ARG A 99 10.29 0.37 5.59
C ARG A 99 10.61 0.71 7.03
N ILE A 100 11.80 1.25 7.32
CA ILE A 100 12.18 1.68 8.68
C ILE A 100 11.25 2.78 9.19
N ARG A 101 10.95 3.79 8.36
CA ARG A 101 10.04 4.88 8.74
C ARG A 101 8.61 4.36 8.99
N TRP A 102 8.17 3.44 8.16
CA TRP A 102 6.86 2.79 8.32
C TRP A 102 6.80 1.96 9.62
N GLU A 103 7.83 1.15 9.92
CA GLU A 103 7.91 0.38 11.17
C GLU A 103 7.89 1.30 12.41
N ALA A 104 8.64 2.40 12.37
CA ALA A 104 8.62 3.40 13.44
C ALA A 104 7.25 4.08 13.60
N ALA A 105 6.57 4.39 12.49
CA ALA A 105 5.21 4.93 12.52
C ALA A 105 4.20 3.93 13.10
N MET A 106 4.32 2.64 12.77
CA MET A 106 3.49 1.56 13.31
C MET A 106 3.67 1.43 14.83
N GLU A 107 4.90 1.49 15.33
CA GLU A 107 5.16 1.41 16.76
C GLU A 107 4.60 2.63 17.50
N GLN A 108 4.83 3.83 16.95
CA GLN A 108 4.26 5.05 17.51
C GLN A 108 2.73 5.04 17.51
N ALA A 109 2.11 4.45 16.48
CA ALA A 109 0.67 4.29 16.40
C ALA A 109 0.13 3.32 17.46
N ARG A 110 0.82 2.22 17.76
CA ARG A 110 0.45 1.30 18.85
C ARG A 110 0.47 1.98 20.22
N ILE A 111 1.50 2.79 20.49
CA ILE A 111 1.59 3.57 21.72
C ILE A 111 0.40 4.54 21.85
N ARG A 112 0.07 5.26 20.76
CA ARG A 112 -1.07 6.19 20.75
C ARG A 112 -2.41 5.48 20.88
N TYR A 113 -2.56 4.31 20.26
CA TYR A 113 -3.75 3.46 20.40
C TYR A 113 -3.94 3.03 21.86
N ALA A 114 -2.88 2.53 22.50
CA ALA A 114 -2.90 2.14 23.91
C ALA A 114 -3.34 3.29 24.81
N GLU A 115 -2.81 4.49 24.58
CA GLU A 115 -3.17 5.68 25.35
C GLU A 115 -4.64 6.09 25.11
N ALA A 116 -5.07 6.13 23.85
CA ALA A 116 -6.46 6.43 23.51
C ALA A 116 -7.44 5.43 24.14
N TYR A 117 -7.07 4.15 24.19
CA TYR A 117 -7.86 3.11 24.85
C TYR A 117 -7.98 3.35 26.37
N ARG A 118 -6.86 3.68 27.03
CA ARG A 118 -6.85 4.01 28.46
C ARG A 118 -7.73 5.22 28.78
N VAL A 119 -7.63 6.27 27.99
CA VAL A 119 -8.46 7.48 28.15
C VAL A 119 -9.94 7.13 28.01
N ARG A 120 -10.33 6.40 26.96
CA ARG A 120 -11.73 5.96 26.78
C ARG A 120 -12.24 5.11 27.95
N HIS A 121 -11.39 4.22 28.47
CA HIS A 121 -11.76 3.39 29.61
C HIS A 121 -11.94 4.24 30.89
N LEU A 122 -11.06 5.22 31.12
CA LEU A 122 -11.19 6.17 32.22
C LEU A 122 -12.47 7.00 32.12
N GLU A 123 -12.77 7.52 30.92
CA GLU A 123 -14.02 8.27 30.65
C GLU A 123 -15.26 7.39 30.89
N ALA A 124 -15.21 6.11 30.52
CA ALA A 124 -16.30 5.17 30.78
C ALA A 124 -16.50 4.92 32.30
N GLN A 125 -15.41 4.77 33.06
CA GLN A 125 -15.49 4.64 34.53
C GLN A 125 -16.06 5.91 35.17
N GLU A 126 -15.61 7.08 34.71
CA GLU A 126 -16.10 8.38 35.16
C GLU A 126 -17.61 8.52 34.93
N ALA A 127 -18.08 8.18 33.73
CA ALA A 127 -19.49 8.21 33.40
C ALA A 127 -20.33 7.22 34.23
N ALA A 128 -19.81 6.01 34.46
CA ALA A 128 -20.45 5.01 35.29
C ALA A 128 -20.56 5.46 36.76
N TRP A 129 -19.49 6.07 37.29
CA TRP A 129 -19.49 6.65 38.64
C TRP A 129 -20.49 7.79 38.79
N ARG A 130 -20.52 8.75 37.85
CA ARG A 130 -21.53 9.83 37.84
C ARG A 130 -22.95 9.28 37.79
N HIS A 131 -23.17 8.23 37.02
CA HIS A 131 -24.48 7.58 36.92
C HIS A 131 -24.89 6.93 38.25
N ALA A 132 -23.98 6.15 38.87
CA ALA A 132 -24.22 5.55 40.18
C ALA A 132 -24.50 6.62 41.25
N THR A 133 -23.76 7.72 41.27
CA THR A 133 -23.96 8.84 42.20
C THR A 133 -25.37 9.44 42.05
N ARG A 134 -25.81 9.73 40.82
CA ARG A 134 -27.18 10.23 40.56
C ARG A 134 -28.26 9.23 41.00
N LEU A 135 -28.03 7.93 40.82
CA LEU A 135 -28.96 6.91 41.29
C LEU A 135 -29.00 6.84 42.81
N THR A 136 -27.86 6.97 43.50
CA THR A 136 -27.80 7.04 44.97
C THR A 136 -28.60 8.24 45.50
N GLU A 137 -28.45 9.41 44.86
CA GLU A 137 -29.22 10.62 45.20
C GLU A 137 -30.73 10.38 45.01
N TYR A 138 -31.13 9.79 43.88
CA TYR A 138 -32.52 9.46 43.59
C TYR A 138 -33.10 8.46 44.61
N VAL A 139 -32.39 7.37 44.90
CA VAL A 139 -32.83 6.37 45.90
C VAL A 139 -32.94 7.00 47.29
N SER A 140 -32.05 7.92 47.64
CA SER A 140 -32.10 8.67 48.90
C SER A 140 -33.35 9.58 48.96
N ALA A 141 -33.66 10.30 47.88
CA ALA A 141 -34.87 11.12 47.80
C ALA A 141 -36.17 10.28 47.89
N VAL A 142 -36.20 9.10 47.24
CA VAL A 142 -37.32 8.15 47.35
C VAL A 142 -37.46 7.66 48.79
N ARG A 143 -36.35 7.34 49.47
CA ARG A 143 -36.36 6.91 50.88
C ARG A 143 -36.99 7.96 51.79
N THR A 144 -36.60 9.23 51.68
CA THR A 144 -37.21 10.32 52.45
C THR A 144 -38.72 10.44 52.22
N ARG A 145 -39.18 10.22 50.98
CA ARG A 145 -40.62 10.21 50.67
C ARG A 145 -41.36 9.04 51.32
N VAL A 146 -40.77 7.84 51.31
CA VAL A 146 -41.36 6.63 51.88
C VAL A 146 -41.42 6.69 53.41
N GLU A 147 -40.42 7.30 54.07
CA GLU A 147 -40.42 7.52 55.52
C GLU A 147 -41.62 8.33 56.01
N ALA A 148 -42.08 9.29 55.20
CA ALA A 148 -43.26 10.11 55.47
C ALA A 148 -44.61 9.41 55.19
N MET A 149 -44.60 8.19 54.61
CA MET A 149 -45.83 7.46 54.31
C MET A 149 -46.39 6.76 55.57
N PRO A 150 -47.73 6.66 55.70
CA PRO A 150 -48.33 5.89 56.77
C PRO A 150 -47.94 4.41 56.66
N PRO A 151 -47.85 3.68 57.79
CA PRO A 151 -47.63 2.24 57.77
C PRO A 151 -48.70 1.52 56.97
N GLY A 152 -48.30 0.57 56.12
CA GLY A 152 -49.21 -0.22 55.30
C GLY A 152 -48.49 -0.94 54.16
N GLN A 153 -49.23 -1.76 53.43
CA GLN A 153 -48.69 -2.60 52.34
C GLN A 153 -47.87 -1.81 51.32
N THR A 154 -48.36 -0.65 50.88
CA THR A 154 -47.67 0.21 49.91
C THR A 154 -46.31 0.72 50.41
N ARG A 155 -46.19 1.00 51.72
CA ARG A 155 -44.92 1.41 52.32
C ARG A 155 -43.93 0.24 52.31
N THR A 156 -44.38 -0.96 52.67
CA THR A 156 -43.56 -2.18 52.66
C THR A 156 -43.05 -2.52 51.26
N GLU A 157 -43.90 -2.41 50.23
CA GLU A 157 -43.49 -2.60 48.83
C GLU A 157 -42.45 -1.57 48.38
N ALA A 158 -42.62 -0.30 48.78
CA ALA A 158 -41.66 0.74 48.46
C ALA A 158 -40.31 0.55 49.19
N GLU A 159 -40.32 0.08 50.44
CA GLU A 159 -39.10 -0.28 51.19
C GLU A 159 -38.36 -1.47 50.54
N ALA A 160 -39.09 -2.47 50.05
CA ALA A 160 -38.51 -3.59 49.29
C ALA A 160 -37.87 -3.11 47.98
N TRP A 161 -38.54 -2.20 47.26
CA TRP A 161 -37.98 -1.57 46.06
C TRP A 161 -36.72 -0.76 46.36
N ILE A 162 -36.70 0.02 47.45
CA ILE A 162 -35.51 0.79 47.88
C ILE A 162 -34.34 -0.17 48.17
N SER A 163 -34.59 -1.29 48.84
CA SER A 163 -33.55 -2.29 49.15
C SER A 163 -32.93 -2.87 47.87
N TRP A 164 -33.77 -3.28 46.92
CA TRP A 164 -33.31 -3.75 45.61
C TRP A 164 -32.55 -2.67 44.83
N ALA A 165 -33.06 -1.44 44.82
CA ALA A 165 -32.45 -0.33 44.10
C ALA A 165 -31.08 0.01 44.69
N ALA A 166 -30.96 0.08 46.02
CA ALA A 166 -29.68 0.33 46.71
C ALA A 166 -28.63 -0.74 46.37
N ALA A 167 -28.99 -2.03 46.44
CA ALA A 167 -28.11 -3.14 46.05
C ALA A 167 -27.72 -3.08 44.57
N THR A 168 -28.64 -2.61 43.70
CA THR A 168 -28.37 -2.44 42.27
C THR A 168 -27.36 -1.31 42.03
N VAL A 169 -27.51 -0.18 42.72
CA VAL A 169 -26.58 0.96 42.60
C VAL A 169 -25.19 0.60 43.10
N GLU A 170 -25.09 -0.14 44.20
CA GLU A 170 -23.81 -0.65 44.71
C GLU A 170 -23.09 -1.50 43.67
N ARG A 171 -23.78 -2.40 42.97
CA ARG A 171 -23.17 -3.20 41.90
C ARG A 171 -22.76 -2.38 40.67
N LEU A 172 -23.43 -1.25 40.41
CA LEU A 172 -23.14 -0.37 39.27
C LEU A 172 -22.01 0.63 39.55
N ASP A 173 -21.71 0.91 40.82
CA ASP A 173 -20.65 1.85 41.18
C ASP A 173 -19.28 1.24 40.86
N PRO A 174 -18.53 1.81 39.89
CA PRO A 174 -17.22 1.32 39.54
C PRO A 174 -16.21 1.44 40.69
N LEU A 175 -16.45 2.30 41.70
CA LEU A 175 -15.56 2.48 42.85
C LEU A 175 -15.63 1.34 43.87
N ASN A 176 -16.65 0.47 43.76
CA ASN A 176 -16.71 -0.74 44.59
C ASN A 176 -15.73 -1.83 44.14
N THR A 177 -15.06 -1.63 43.00
CA THR A 177 -13.91 -2.44 42.58
C THR A 177 -12.66 -1.57 42.57
N PRO A 178 -11.51 -2.04 43.08
CA PRO A 178 -10.27 -1.27 43.02
C PRO A 178 -9.92 -0.88 41.57
N PRO A 179 -9.57 0.38 41.30
CA PRO A 179 -9.21 0.82 39.95
C PRO A 179 -7.96 0.08 39.48
N ARG A 180 -8.00 -0.40 38.24
CA ARG A 180 -6.89 -1.08 37.57
C ARG A 180 -6.69 -0.51 36.17
N LEU A 181 -5.44 -0.55 35.70
CA LEU A 181 -5.16 -0.27 34.30
C LEU A 181 -5.89 -1.31 33.43
N PRO A 182 -6.54 -0.89 32.34
CA PRO A 182 -7.22 -1.83 31.47
C PRO A 182 -6.18 -2.63 30.66
N ASP A 183 -6.48 -3.90 30.43
CA ASP A 183 -5.73 -4.71 29.50
C ASP A 183 -6.00 -4.20 28.08
N ILE A 184 -4.93 -3.72 27.42
CA ILE A 184 -5.03 -3.17 26.08
C ILE A 184 -5.06 -4.34 25.08
N PRO A 185 -6.12 -4.49 24.28
CA PRO A 185 -6.17 -5.53 23.26
C PRO A 185 -5.12 -5.24 22.18
N ASN A 186 -4.57 -6.30 21.58
CA ASN A 186 -3.66 -6.14 20.45
C ASN A 186 -4.44 -5.52 19.27
N PRO A 187 -4.04 -4.33 18.77
CA PRO A 187 -4.80 -3.64 17.74
C PRO A 187 -4.74 -4.37 16.40
N ARG A 188 -5.85 -4.35 15.67
CA ARG A 188 -5.87 -4.71 14.25
C ARG A 188 -5.23 -3.59 13.43
N ALA A 189 -4.82 -3.90 12.20
CA ALA A 189 -4.30 -2.93 11.26
C ALA A 189 -5.24 -1.70 11.09
N ASP A 190 -6.55 -1.95 11.03
CA ASP A 190 -7.57 -0.90 10.91
C ASP A 190 -7.67 0.00 12.13
N ASP A 191 -7.45 -0.53 13.33
CA ASP A 191 -7.52 0.24 14.58
C ASP A 191 -6.38 1.26 14.68
N LEU A 192 -5.28 1.04 13.96
CA LEU A 192 -4.12 1.94 13.92
C LEU A 192 -4.27 3.07 12.90
N LYS A 193 -5.19 2.96 11.93
CA LYS A 193 -5.40 3.95 10.85
C LYS A 193 -5.49 5.40 11.37
N PRO A 194 -6.25 5.71 12.43
CA PRO A 194 -6.35 7.08 12.94
C PRO A 194 -5.03 7.67 13.43
N PHE A 195 -4.05 6.82 13.78
CA PHE A 195 -2.78 7.22 14.38
C PHE A 195 -1.60 7.22 13.41
N LEU A 196 -1.80 6.70 12.18
CA LEU A 196 -0.76 6.50 11.17
C LEU A 196 -0.60 7.68 10.19
N GLY A 197 -1.51 8.65 10.20
CA GLY A 197 -1.46 9.81 9.31
C GLY A 197 -1.54 9.39 7.84
N HIS A 198 -0.45 9.55 7.08
CA HIS A 198 -0.38 9.18 5.66
C HIS A 198 0.11 7.75 5.41
N TRP A 199 0.54 7.02 6.45
CA TRP A 199 1.03 5.65 6.30
C TRP A 199 -0.12 4.65 6.18
N ASN A 200 0.06 3.67 5.31
CA ASN A 200 -0.87 2.55 5.17
C ASN A 200 -0.56 1.48 6.23
N PRO A 201 -1.53 1.01 7.03
CA PRO A 201 -1.27 -0.01 8.06
C PRO A 201 -0.85 -1.39 7.51
N TYR A 202 -1.04 -1.65 6.22
CA TYR A 202 -0.69 -2.94 5.59
C TYR A 202 0.70 -2.96 4.94
N GLY A 203 1.39 -1.83 4.86
CA GLY A 203 2.76 -1.79 4.32
C GLY A 203 3.29 -0.38 4.03
N PRO A 204 4.62 -0.27 3.84
CA PRO A 204 5.31 0.99 3.58
C PRO A 204 4.89 1.69 2.28
#